data_AF-A0AAX0S4K2-F1
#
_entry.id   AF-A0AAX0S4K2-F1
#
_cell.length_a   1.000
_cell.length_b   1.000
_cell.length_c   1.000
_cell.angle_alpha   90.00
_cell.angle_beta   90.00
_cell.angle_gamma   90.00
#
_symmetry.space_group_name_H-M   'P 1'
#
loop_
_entity.id
_entity.type
_entity.pdbx_description
1 polymer ?
#
loop_
_entity_poly.entity_id
_entity_poly.type
_entity_poly.pdbx_seq_one_letter_code
_entity_poly.pdbx_strand_id
1 'polypeptide(L)'
;MRGFNIVRTFGGGILILLFTIMMLLTGCNTSQKTTEAEKKQNSAETKNQEIRTIKHEMGETEIQNTPTKIVTLELSFVDSLNAHRPVL
;
A
#
# COMPACT_ATOMS: atom_id res chain seq x y z
N MET A 1 -27.59 -18.55 -49.39
CA MET A 1 -27.76 -18.45 -47.93
C MET A 1 -26.48 -18.94 -47.28
N ARG A 2 -25.73 -18.05 -46.61
CA ARG A 2 -24.41 -18.35 -46.01
C ARG A 2 -24.63 -18.97 -44.63
N GLY A 3 -24.40 -20.28 -44.53
CA GLY A 3 -24.43 -21.03 -43.27
C GLY A 3 -23.08 -20.94 -42.56
N PHE A 4 -23.07 -20.22 -41.45
CA PHE A 4 -21.99 -20.17 -40.47
C PHE A 4 -22.04 -21.44 -39.61
N ASN A 5 -20.87 -22.02 -39.26
CA ASN A 5 -20.53 -22.58 -37.94
C ASN A 5 -19.22 -23.38 -38.02
N ILE A 6 -18.10 -22.67 -38.14
CA ILE A 6 -16.80 -23.17 -37.69
C ILE A 6 -16.67 -22.77 -36.21
N VAL A 7 -17.06 -23.69 -35.33
CA VAL A 7 -16.88 -23.57 -33.88
C VAL A 7 -16.24 -24.86 -33.39
N ARG A 8 -14.95 -25.01 -33.67
CA ARG A 8 -14.06 -25.92 -32.94
C ARG A 8 -12.71 -25.19 -32.79
N THR A 9 -12.26 -25.09 -31.52
CA THR A 9 -10.89 -24.73 -31.07
C THR A 9 -10.39 -23.27 -31.12
N PHE A 10 -11.23 -22.25 -30.87
CA PHE A 10 -10.77 -20.84 -30.77
C PHE A 10 -11.17 -20.09 -29.47
N GLY A 11 -11.59 -20.79 -28.42
CA GLY A 11 -12.03 -20.15 -27.15
C GLY A 11 -10.94 -19.97 -26.08
N GLY A 12 -9.95 -20.87 -26.03
CA GLY A 12 -8.92 -20.86 -24.97
C GLY A 12 -7.76 -19.89 -25.22
N GLY A 13 -7.36 -19.71 -26.49
CA GLY A 13 -6.22 -18.88 -26.85
C GLY A 13 -6.44 -17.38 -26.64
N ILE A 14 -7.68 -16.90 -26.85
CA ILE A 14 -8.00 -15.48 -26.72
C ILE A 14 -7.91 -15.01 -25.26
N LEU A 15 -8.27 -15.87 -24.29
CA LEU A 15 -8.19 -15.56 -22.86
C LEU A 15 -6.74 -15.54 -22.36
N ILE A 16 -5.90 -16.45 -22.85
CA ILE A 16 -4.48 -16.51 -22.49
C ILE A 16 -3.74 -15.28 -23.07
N LEU A 17 -4.05 -14.90 -24.31
CA LEU A 17 -3.51 -13.68 -24.94
C LEU A 17 -3.87 -12.42 -24.13
N LEU A 18 -5.13 -12.29 -23.70
CA LEU A 18 -5.61 -11.15 -22.93
C LEU A 18 -4.93 -11.04 -21.54
N PHE A 19 -4.66 -12.19 -20.90
CA PHE A 19 -4.00 -12.24 -19.60
C PHE A 19 -2.51 -11.86 -19.67
N THR A 20 -1.82 -12.24 -20.76
CA THR A 20 -0.42 -11.84 -20.96
C THR A 20 -0.29 -10.33 -21.15
N ILE A 21 -1.18 -9.69 -21.92
CA ILE A 21 -1.17 -8.24 -22.12
C ILE A 21 -1.33 -7.49 -20.78
N MET A 22 -2.21 -7.94 -19.89
CA MET A 22 -2.37 -7.33 -18.56
C MET A 22 -1.11 -7.38 -17.69
N MET A 23 -0.29 -8.43 -17.82
CA MET A 23 0.98 -8.57 -17.10
C MET A 23 2.09 -7.68 -17.65
N LEU A 24 2.07 -7.31 -18.93
CA LEU A 24 3.08 -6.41 -19.50
C LEU A 24 2.93 -4.95 -19.03
N LEU A 25 1.72 -4.53 -18.61
CA LEU A 25 1.50 -3.15 -18.14
C LEU A 25 1.92 -2.91 -16.69
N THR A 26 2.00 -3.93 -15.84
CA THR A 26 2.35 -3.77 -14.41
C THR A 26 3.86 -3.85 -14.13
N GLY A 27 4.69 -4.02 -15.16
CA GLY A 27 6.14 -4.23 -15.03
C GLY A 27 7.04 -3.13 -15.58
N CYS A 28 6.51 -2.01 -16.08
CA CYS A 28 7.34 -0.91 -16.57
C CYS A 28 7.61 0.12 -15.45
N ASN A 29 8.65 -0.12 -14.64
CA ASN A 29 9.37 0.94 -13.93
C ASN A 29 10.82 0.96 -14.43
N THR A 30 11.00 1.37 -15.68
CA THR A 30 12.30 1.76 -16.21
C THR A 30 12.44 3.27 -16.06
N SER A 31 13.13 3.70 -15.01
CA SER A 31 13.53 5.11 -14.86
C SER A 31 14.75 5.35 -15.75
N GLN A 32 14.48 5.60 -17.03
CA GLN A 32 15.49 6.05 -17.98
C GLN A 32 15.72 7.55 -17.74
N LYS A 33 16.90 7.87 -17.21
CA LYS A 33 17.43 9.23 -17.07
C LYS A 33 17.71 9.81 -18.47
N THR A 34 16.83 10.70 -18.93
CA THR A 34 17.16 11.77 -19.88
C THR A 34 16.43 13.05 -19.50
N THR A 35 17.26 14.06 -19.33
CA THR A 35 17.09 15.45 -18.89
C THR A 35 16.03 16.21 -19.68
N GLU A 36 15.10 16.90 -19.00
CA GLU A 36 15.06 18.37 -18.91
C GLU A 36 13.81 18.90 -18.17
N ALA A 37 14.09 19.86 -17.30
CA ALA A 37 13.24 20.91 -16.75
C ALA A 37 12.05 20.57 -15.82
N GLU A 38 12.15 21.21 -14.65
CA GLU A 38 11.11 21.63 -13.72
C GLU A 38 10.57 20.65 -12.66
N LYS A 39 11.03 20.97 -11.44
CA LYS A 39 10.26 20.97 -10.19
C LYS A 39 9.77 19.62 -9.69
N LYS A 40 10.68 18.89 -9.05
CA LYS A 40 10.38 18.01 -7.91
C LYS A 40 11.52 18.19 -6.91
N GLN A 41 11.37 19.10 -5.94
CA GLN A 41 10.96 18.71 -4.59
C GLN A 41 11.39 17.27 -4.31
N ASN A 42 12.57 17.18 -3.71
CA ASN A 42 13.16 15.97 -3.19
C ASN A 42 12.10 15.29 -2.32
N SER A 43 11.36 14.33 -2.89
CA SER A 43 10.64 13.34 -2.13
C SER A 43 11.69 12.38 -1.60
N ALA A 44 12.50 12.87 -0.68
CA ALA A 44 12.87 12.05 0.44
C ALA A 44 11.51 11.63 1.02
N GLU A 45 11.21 10.34 0.92
CA GLU A 45 10.20 9.71 1.72
C GLU A 45 10.68 9.86 3.17
N THR A 46 10.47 11.07 3.70
CA THR A 46 10.59 11.37 5.11
C THR A 46 9.52 10.49 5.71
N LYS A 47 9.95 9.32 6.21
CA LYS A 47 9.25 8.59 7.25
C LYS A 47 8.96 9.65 8.30
N ASN A 48 7.79 10.27 8.20
CA ASN A 48 7.43 11.42 9.01
C ASN A 48 7.36 10.85 10.40
N GLN A 49 8.42 11.06 11.18
CA GLN A 49 8.51 10.61 12.54
C GLN A 49 7.54 11.49 13.31
N GLU A 50 6.26 11.11 13.28
CA GLU A 50 5.20 11.86 13.91
C GLU A 50 5.41 11.74 15.42
N ILE A 51 5.98 12.80 16.01
CA ILE A 51 6.12 12.95 17.44
C ILE A 51 4.78 13.44 17.97
N ARG A 52 4.22 12.70 18.93
CA ARG A 52 2.94 13.03 19.59
C ARG A 52 3.18 13.28 21.08
N THR A 53 2.82 14.45 21.57
CA THR A 53 2.92 14.78 23.01
C THR A 53 1.60 14.48 23.71
N ILE A 54 1.63 13.65 24.74
CA ILE A 54 0.47 13.27 25.55
C ILE A 54 0.59 13.95 26.92
N LYS A 55 -0.46 14.69 27.31
CA LYS A 55 -0.60 15.28 28.66
C LYS A 55 -1.32 14.30 29.58
N HIS A 56 -0.84 14.17 30.81
CA HIS A 56 -1.43 13.37 31.89
C HIS A 56 -1.13 14.01 33.25
N GLU A 57 -1.70 13.49 34.34
CA GLU A 57 -1.55 14.07 35.69
C GLU A 57 -0.08 14.25 36.15
N MET A 58 0.85 13.43 35.64
CA MET A 58 2.29 13.55 35.94
C MET A 58 3.08 14.47 34.99
N GLY A 59 2.42 15.22 34.10
CA GLY A 59 3.05 16.12 33.13
C GLY A 59 2.85 15.69 31.67
N GLU A 60 3.91 15.77 30.87
CA GLU A 60 3.88 15.51 29.43
C GLU A 60 4.86 14.40 29.04
N THR A 61 4.42 13.53 28.13
CA THR A 61 5.25 12.47 27.55
C THR A 61 5.22 12.55 26.03
N GLU A 62 6.39 12.58 25.41
CA GLU A 62 6.54 12.51 23.96
C GLU A 62 6.59 11.05 23.50
N ILE A 63 5.75 10.71 22.53
CA ILE A 63 5.72 9.41 21.86
C ILE A 63 6.25 9.59 20.44
N GLN A 64 7.36 8.93 20.15
CA GLN A 64 7.95 8.95 18.81
C GLN A 64 7.35 7.83 17.96
N ASN A 65 6.86 8.18 16.77
CA ASN A 65 6.27 7.22 15.83
C ASN A 65 5.11 6.41 16.46
N THR A 66 4.66 5.37 15.76
CA THR A 66 3.67 4.41 16.28
C THR A 66 4.38 3.27 17.02
N PRO A 67 4.05 3.03 18.30
CA PRO A 67 4.68 1.98 19.09
C PRO A 67 4.32 0.58 18.56
N THR A 68 5.31 -0.31 18.49
CA THR A 68 5.13 -1.70 18.01
C THR A 68 4.81 -2.68 19.13
N LYS A 69 5.16 -2.33 20.37
CA LYS A 69 4.95 -3.14 21.58
C LYS A 69 4.41 -2.25 22.68
N ILE A 70 3.27 -2.63 23.24
CA ILE A 70 2.56 -1.89 24.27
C ILE A 70 2.33 -2.86 25.44
N VAL A 71 2.69 -2.42 26.65
CA VAL A 71 2.44 -3.16 27.89
C VAL A 71 1.40 -2.37 28.69
N THR A 72 0.35 -3.04 29.12
CA THR A 72 -0.68 -2.46 29.99
C THR A 72 -0.65 -3.14 31.35
N LEU A 73 -0.88 -2.34 32.40
CA LEU A 73 -0.96 -2.85 33.77
C LEU A 73 -2.39 -3.23 34.16
N GLU A 74 -3.39 -2.67 33.48
CA GLU A 74 -4.81 -2.95 33.74
C GLU A 74 -5.49 -3.55 32.50
N LEU A 75 -6.45 -4.44 32.75
CA LEU A 75 -7.19 -5.16 31.72
C LEU A 75 -8.19 -4.25 30.97
N SER A 76 -8.74 -3.24 31.63
CA SER A 76 -9.68 -2.26 31.05
C SER A 76 -9.12 -1.57 29.78
N PHE A 77 -7.81 -1.34 29.72
CA PHE A 77 -7.15 -0.72 28.58
C PHE A 77 -6.91 -1.69 27.41
N VAL A 78 -6.95 -3.01 27.65
CA VAL A 78 -6.67 -4.02 26.62
C VAL A 78 -7.74 -3.97 25.51
N ASP A 79 -9.00 -3.79 25.88
CA ASP A 79 -10.10 -3.72 24.90
C ASP A 79 -9.97 -2.49 23.98
N SER A 80 -9.60 -1.35 24.55
CA SER A 80 -9.39 -0.11 23.78
C SER A 80 -8.24 -0.23 22.79
N LEU A 81 -7.15 -0.90 23.20
CA LEU A 81 -6.00 -1.17 22.34
C LEU A 81 -6.34 -2.18 21.23
N ASN A 82 -7.13 -3.20 21.54
CA ASN A 82 -7.55 -4.19 20.54
C ASN A 82 -8.50 -3.59 19.50
N ALA A 83 -9.41 -2.71 19.90
CA ALA A 83 -10.31 -2.02 18.98
C ALA A 83 -9.57 -1.10 17.98
N HIS A 84 -8.41 -0.56 18.38
CA HIS A 84 -7.61 0.37 17.57
C HIS A 84 -6.31 -0.27 17.05
N ARG A 85 -6.18 -1.60 17.11
CA ARG A 85 -5.00 -2.28 16.60
C ARG A 85 -4.94 -2.08 15.08
N PRO A 86 -3.87 -1.46 14.53
CA PRO A 86 -3.69 -1.40 13.09
C PRO A 86 -3.52 -2.83 12.57
N VAL A 87 -4.48 -3.28 11.78
CA VAL A 87 -4.43 -4.56 11.06
C VAL A 87 -3.29 -4.46 10.06
N LEU A 88 -2.23 -5.23 10.30
CA LEU A 88 -1.21 -5.55 9.30
C LEU A 88 -1.66 -6.74 8.48
#